data_AF-A0A3N2D784-F1
#
_entry.id   AF-A0A3N2D784-F1
#
_cell.length_a   1.000
_cell.length_b   1.000
_cell.length_c   1.000
_cell.angle_alpha   90.00
_cell.angle_beta   90.00
_cell.angle_gamma   90.00
#
_symmetry.space_group_name_H-M   'P 1'
#
loop_
_entity.id
_entity.type
_entity.pdbx_description
1 polymer ?
#
loop_
_entity_poly.entity_id
_entity_poly.type
_entity_poly.pdbx_seq_one_letter_code
_entity_poly.pdbx_strand_id
1 'polypeptide(L)'
;MADEQTAFPTALRGYDRAQVDQHIADLQRVLAETRRQLEASDAEAMRLTGQLTEAQRALSETETPTYAGLGSRIEQLLRSAEEQSTDVVTQATERATSIRSSAEGEAERVLARAEREAADRLAAARREAEEATTAAHAESDSVRSAATLTASELVDSAEREARGIRAALTTEVTEKRAGLEREIGTRRAEVERETTELRVATETQARELIATATAQASATRGEADAYAAEVRRLADADAEAARRSAEEYATSLRETTAAEAEKVLREARAAAATLTAEAEASAAALLEESARAKDEGDLEIARRREAAEKEQAELYDAAKANVEQLLADADAQVTQAEQRVVDAIARAESIATSSEENAARTLATARERADRIVVEANEHAEATVGRAAVEAQRRLDAISGDLADLERQRDAITAYLDELRGLLGGTGVASSQLLAKAADAEKTLRKATTEASSAADDGPDDEPTDTEATDAGEPDDTAVIDAVDAPVAADTRSRG
;
A
#
# COMPACT_ATOMS: atom_id res chain seq x y z
N MET A 1 88.65 31.68 1.21
CA MET A 1 89.68 32.74 1.21
C MET A 1 88.99 33.98 0.70
N ALA A 2 88.89 35.02 1.52
CA ALA A 2 88.25 36.27 1.17
C ALA A 2 89.13 37.03 0.16
N ASP A 3 88.63 37.29 -1.04
CA ASP A 3 89.29 38.25 -1.92
C ASP A 3 88.97 39.65 -1.40
N GLU A 4 89.97 40.23 -0.73
CA GLU A 4 90.06 41.66 -0.45
C GLU A 4 90.02 42.43 -1.77
N GLN A 5 88.83 42.86 -2.19
CA GLN A 5 88.68 43.79 -3.30
C GLN A 5 89.31 45.13 -2.86
N THR A 6 90.55 45.38 -3.30
CA THR A 6 91.28 46.63 -3.08
C THR A 6 90.47 47.77 -3.70
N ALA A 7 89.75 48.55 -2.89
CA ALA A 7 88.97 49.68 -3.36
C ALA A 7 89.91 50.83 -3.79
N PHE A 8 89.73 51.35 -5.00
CA PHE A 8 90.50 52.51 -5.48
C PHE A 8 90.14 53.78 -4.66
N PRO A 9 91.10 54.63 -4.29
CA PRO A 9 90.84 55.89 -3.58
C PRO A 9 90.04 56.89 -4.44
N THR A 10 89.02 57.53 -3.87
CA THR A 10 88.12 58.46 -4.59
C THR A 10 88.66 59.88 -4.63
N ALA A 11 88.76 60.48 -5.82
CA ALA A 11 89.13 61.89 -6.04
C ALA A 11 87.96 62.70 -6.63
N LEU A 12 87.89 64.01 -6.35
CA LEU A 12 86.74 64.91 -6.65
C LEU A 12 86.36 65.04 -8.15
N ARG A 13 87.16 64.49 -9.07
CA ARG A 13 86.91 64.42 -10.52
C ARG A 13 87.35 63.05 -11.10
N GLY A 14 87.01 61.97 -10.40
CA GLY A 14 87.32 60.59 -10.82
C GLY A 14 86.31 60.02 -11.82
N TYR A 15 86.68 58.88 -12.44
CA TYR A 15 85.76 58.08 -13.25
C TYR A 15 84.56 57.60 -12.42
N ASP A 16 83.42 57.42 -13.08
CA ASP A 16 82.22 56.87 -12.45
C ASP A 16 82.53 55.48 -11.89
N ARG A 17 82.45 55.34 -10.58
CA ARG A 17 82.76 54.11 -9.85
C ARG A 17 81.90 52.95 -10.37
N ALA A 18 80.63 53.17 -10.70
CA ALA A 18 79.77 52.10 -11.21
C ALA A 18 80.22 51.61 -12.60
N GLN A 19 80.66 52.51 -13.49
CA GLN A 19 81.20 52.13 -14.79
C GLN A 19 82.57 51.46 -14.70
N VAL A 20 83.44 51.90 -13.78
CA VAL A 20 84.74 51.28 -13.54
C VAL A 20 84.59 49.89 -12.93
N ASP A 21 83.73 49.74 -11.92
CA ASP A 21 83.45 48.44 -11.30
C ASP A 21 82.85 47.47 -12.34
N GLN A 22 81.96 47.96 -13.23
CA GLN A 22 81.43 47.17 -14.35
C GLN A 22 82.54 46.75 -15.33
N HIS A 23 83.42 47.66 -15.73
CA HIS A 23 84.50 47.35 -16.67
C HIS A 23 85.56 46.42 -16.06
N ILE A 24 85.85 46.56 -14.76
CA ILE A 24 86.71 45.64 -14.01
C ILE A 24 86.05 44.27 -13.94
N ALA A 25 84.75 44.18 -13.67
CA ALA A 25 84.02 42.91 -13.69
C ALA A 25 84.06 42.26 -15.08
N ASP A 26 83.93 43.03 -16.15
CA ASP A 26 84.07 42.54 -17.53
C ASP A 26 85.50 42.05 -17.83
N LEU A 27 86.53 42.80 -17.42
CA LEU A 27 87.93 42.38 -17.56
C LEU A 27 88.24 41.14 -16.72
N GLN A 28 87.76 41.06 -15.49
CA GLN A 28 87.88 39.87 -14.63
C GLN A 28 87.19 38.67 -15.26
N ARG A 29 86.02 38.86 -15.90
CA ARG A 29 85.32 37.82 -16.64
C ARG A 29 86.12 37.34 -17.85
N VAL A 30 86.68 38.25 -18.65
CA VAL A 30 87.55 37.89 -19.79
C VAL A 30 88.83 37.19 -19.33
N LEU A 31 89.41 37.63 -18.20
CA LEU A 31 90.63 37.03 -17.64
C LEU A 31 90.35 35.64 -17.06
N ALA A 32 89.21 35.44 -16.42
CA ALA A 32 88.74 34.11 -16.00
C ALA A 32 88.48 33.20 -17.20
N GLU A 33 87.88 33.73 -18.28
CA GLU A 33 87.61 32.98 -19.50
C GLU A 33 88.90 32.56 -20.23
N THR A 34 89.85 33.47 -20.40
CA THR A 34 91.15 33.16 -21.01
C THR A 34 91.97 32.20 -20.16
N ARG A 35 91.90 32.27 -18.83
CA ARG A 35 92.49 31.26 -17.93
C ARG A 35 91.86 29.89 -18.13
N ARG A 36 90.53 29.81 -18.22
CA ARG A 36 89.83 28.55 -18.52
C ARG A 36 90.24 27.99 -19.88
N GLN A 37 90.40 28.83 -20.89
CA GLN A 37 90.85 28.41 -22.21
C GLN A 37 92.31 27.90 -22.18
N LEU A 38 93.18 28.53 -21.41
CA LEU A 38 94.56 28.06 -21.22
C LEU A 38 94.58 26.72 -20.48
N GLU A 39 93.83 26.58 -19.39
CA GLU A 39 93.69 25.31 -18.67
C GLU A 39 93.13 24.19 -19.57
N ALA A 40 92.15 24.52 -20.41
CA ALA A 40 91.61 23.58 -21.39
C ALA A 40 92.65 23.17 -22.45
N SER A 41 93.43 24.14 -22.97
CA SER A 41 94.50 23.87 -23.93
C SER A 41 95.64 23.06 -23.31
N ASP A 42 96.00 23.32 -22.06
CA ASP A 42 97.03 22.57 -21.34
C ASP A 42 96.57 21.14 -21.05
N ALA A 43 95.31 20.96 -20.67
CA ALA A 43 94.70 19.63 -20.52
C ALA A 43 94.70 18.87 -21.85
N GLU A 44 94.43 19.55 -22.96
CA GLU A 44 94.50 18.96 -24.29
C GLU A 44 95.93 18.62 -24.72
N ALA A 45 96.91 19.48 -24.42
CA ALA A 45 98.33 19.20 -24.68
C ALA A 45 98.84 18.01 -23.86
N MET A 46 98.44 17.90 -22.59
CA MET A 46 98.74 16.74 -21.75
C MET A 46 98.08 15.46 -22.30
N ARG A 47 96.83 15.55 -22.75
CA ARG A 47 96.11 14.43 -23.39
C ARG A 47 96.83 13.97 -24.67
N LEU A 48 97.20 14.90 -25.55
CA LEU A 48 97.93 14.60 -26.79
C LEU A 48 99.32 14.01 -26.52
N THR A 49 100.03 14.53 -25.51
CA THR A 49 101.34 13.98 -25.11
C THR A 49 101.19 12.56 -24.54
N GLY A 50 100.14 12.31 -23.75
CA GLY A 50 99.79 10.97 -23.28
C GLY A 50 99.52 10.00 -24.44
N GLN A 51 98.69 10.41 -25.40
CA GLN A 51 98.41 9.63 -26.62
C GLN A 51 99.67 9.38 -27.45
N LEU A 52 100.58 10.35 -27.55
CA LEU A 52 101.84 10.21 -28.29
C LEU A 52 102.78 9.22 -27.60
N THR A 53 102.85 9.26 -26.26
CA THR A 53 103.64 8.30 -25.46
C THR A 53 103.07 6.89 -25.57
N GLU A 54 101.74 6.76 -25.54
CA GLU A 54 101.03 5.49 -25.70
C GLU A 54 101.20 4.92 -27.12
N ALA A 55 101.10 5.76 -28.15
CA ALA A 55 101.36 5.37 -29.53
C ALA A 55 102.83 4.95 -29.74
N GLN A 56 103.80 5.64 -29.12
CA GLN A 56 105.22 5.24 -29.15
C GLN A 56 105.45 3.90 -28.45
N ARG A 57 104.72 3.61 -27.36
CA ARG A 57 104.75 2.31 -26.69
C ARG A 57 104.15 1.20 -27.57
N ALA A 58 103.01 1.45 -28.22
CA ALA A 58 102.41 0.50 -29.16
C ALA A 58 103.33 0.22 -30.38
N LEU A 59 104.05 1.23 -30.87
CA LEU A 59 105.00 1.08 -31.97
C LEU A 59 106.22 0.22 -31.55
N SER A 60 106.75 0.42 -30.35
CA SER A 60 107.88 -0.35 -29.83
C SER A 60 107.52 -1.82 -29.52
N GLU A 61 106.28 -2.08 -29.11
CA GLU A 61 105.74 -3.45 -28.98
C GLU A 61 105.59 -4.15 -30.35
N THR A 62 105.45 -3.39 -31.44
CA THR A 62 105.34 -3.94 -32.81
C THR A 62 106.72 -4.24 -33.44
N GLU A 63 107.76 -3.49 -33.08
CA GLU A 63 109.10 -3.62 -33.67
C GLU A 63 110.02 -4.70 -33.04
N THR A 64 109.64 -5.32 -31.92
CA THR A 64 110.43 -6.42 -31.29
C THR A 64 109.57 -7.64 -30.86
N PRO A 65 109.33 -8.62 -31.75
CA PRO A 65 108.57 -9.81 -31.40
C PRO A 65 109.41 -10.75 -30.53
N THR A 66 109.16 -10.75 -29.21
CA THR A 66 109.78 -11.71 -28.29
C THR A 66 108.72 -12.71 -27.81
N TYR A 67 109.09 -13.99 -27.67
CA TYR A 67 108.20 -15.12 -27.31
C TYR A 67 107.40 -14.92 -26.00
N ALA A 68 107.85 -14.01 -25.12
CA ALA A 68 107.13 -13.60 -23.92
C ALA A 68 105.85 -12.75 -24.19
N GLY A 69 105.77 -12.03 -25.31
CA GLY A 69 104.61 -11.20 -25.68
C GLY A 69 103.42 -11.98 -26.25
N LEU A 70 103.65 -13.20 -26.73
CA LEU A 70 102.57 -14.13 -27.09
C LEU A 70 101.81 -14.62 -25.83
N GLY A 71 102.52 -14.81 -24.71
CA GLY A 71 101.91 -15.18 -23.43
C GLY A 71 101.04 -14.05 -22.83
N SER A 72 101.52 -12.81 -22.84
CA SER A 72 100.76 -11.66 -22.33
C SER A 72 99.52 -11.33 -23.16
N ARG A 73 99.58 -11.50 -24.49
CA ARG A 73 98.43 -11.28 -25.38
C ARG A 73 97.38 -12.39 -25.26
N ILE A 74 97.80 -13.63 -25.06
CA ILE A 74 96.89 -14.76 -24.73
C ILE A 74 96.27 -14.55 -23.35
N GLU A 75 97.03 -14.10 -22.35
CA GLU A 75 96.52 -13.77 -21.01
C GLU A 75 95.51 -12.61 -21.06
N GLN A 76 95.75 -11.58 -21.87
CA GLN A 76 94.83 -10.45 -22.04
C GLN A 76 93.55 -10.85 -22.79
N LEU A 77 93.64 -11.73 -23.79
CA LEU A 77 92.47 -12.34 -24.44
C LEU A 77 91.66 -13.20 -23.48
N LEU A 78 92.31 -14.01 -22.65
CA LEU A 78 91.64 -14.83 -21.64
C LEU A 78 90.99 -13.96 -20.56
N ARG A 79 91.65 -12.91 -20.09
CA ARG A 79 91.08 -11.94 -19.13
C ARG A 79 89.88 -11.21 -19.73
N SER A 80 89.98 -10.75 -20.96
CA SER A 80 88.87 -10.11 -21.67
C SER A 80 87.69 -11.06 -21.92
N ALA A 81 87.96 -12.33 -22.22
CA ALA A 81 86.93 -13.35 -22.39
C ALA A 81 86.28 -13.74 -21.05
N GLU A 82 87.06 -13.79 -19.96
CA GLU A 82 86.57 -14.04 -18.60
C GLU A 82 85.69 -12.88 -18.09
N GLU A 83 86.10 -11.65 -18.36
CA GLU A 83 85.33 -10.44 -18.06
C GLU A 83 84.04 -10.38 -18.89
N GLN A 84 84.11 -10.62 -20.21
CA GLN A 84 82.93 -10.72 -21.07
C GLN A 84 81.98 -11.85 -20.64
N SER A 85 82.50 -13.00 -20.22
CA SER A 85 81.68 -14.10 -19.72
C SER A 85 80.99 -13.75 -18.41
N THR A 86 81.72 -13.15 -17.47
CA THR A 86 81.18 -12.74 -16.19
C THR A 86 80.07 -11.71 -16.39
N ASP A 87 80.26 -10.80 -17.35
CA ASP A 87 79.27 -9.80 -17.74
C ASP A 87 78.04 -10.44 -18.37
N VAL A 88 78.20 -11.40 -19.29
CA VAL A 88 77.09 -12.16 -19.89
C VAL A 88 76.32 -12.96 -18.84
N VAL A 89 76.99 -13.64 -17.91
CA VAL A 89 76.35 -14.41 -16.82
C VAL A 89 75.60 -13.48 -15.87
N THR A 90 76.20 -12.35 -15.51
CA THR A 90 75.56 -11.33 -14.65
C THR A 90 74.32 -10.77 -15.34
N GLN A 91 74.45 -10.37 -16.61
CA GLN A 91 73.34 -9.86 -17.42
C GLN A 91 72.24 -10.90 -17.60
N ALA A 92 72.58 -12.18 -17.81
CA ALA A 92 71.61 -13.26 -17.91
C ALA A 92 70.87 -13.48 -16.58
N THR A 93 71.57 -13.40 -15.45
CA THR A 93 70.97 -13.53 -14.11
C THR A 93 70.07 -12.34 -13.77
N GLU A 94 70.48 -11.12 -14.13
CA GLU A 94 69.66 -9.92 -14.00
C GLU A 94 68.41 -10.00 -14.89
N ARG A 95 68.53 -10.45 -16.14
CA ARG A 95 67.39 -10.68 -17.03
C ARG A 95 66.44 -11.74 -16.47
N ALA A 96 66.97 -12.86 -16.01
CA ALA A 96 66.21 -13.95 -15.37
C ALA A 96 65.40 -13.44 -14.16
N THR A 97 66.02 -12.69 -13.26
CA THR A 97 65.34 -12.09 -12.10
C THR A 97 64.29 -11.05 -12.49
N SER A 98 64.58 -10.23 -13.51
CA SER A 98 63.64 -9.25 -14.06
C SER A 98 62.42 -9.90 -14.71
N ILE A 99 62.63 -10.96 -15.51
CA ILE A 99 61.57 -11.76 -16.13
C ILE A 99 60.68 -12.37 -15.05
N ARG A 100 61.26 -13.01 -14.03
CA ARG A 100 60.50 -13.59 -12.92
C ARG A 100 59.68 -12.54 -12.16
N SER A 101 60.29 -11.43 -11.78
CA SER A 101 59.58 -10.33 -11.09
C SER A 101 58.44 -9.76 -11.93
N SER A 102 58.65 -9.61 -13.24
CA SER A 102 57.62 -9.14 -14.17
C SER A 102 56.47 -10.14 -14.28
N ALA A 103 56.79 -11.44 -14.37
CA ALA A 103 55.83 -12.54 -14.41
C ALA A 103 54.98 -12.63 -13.14
N GLU A 104 55.61 -12.56 -11.97
CA GLU A 104 54.95 -12.53 -10.66
C GLU A 104 54.01 -11.32 -10.59
N GLY A 105 54.48 -10.13 -10.98
CA GLY A 105 53.65 -8.93 -11.03
C GLY A 105 52.48 -9.00 -12.02
N GLU A 106 52.64 -9.67 -13.17
CA GLU A 106 51.55 -9.91 -14.11
C GLU A 106 50.52 -10.91 -13.59
N ALA A 107 50.97 -12.02 -12.98
CA ALA A 107 50.13 -12.99 -12.32
C ALA A 107 49.31 -12.35 -11.20
N GLU A 108 49.95 -11.53 -10.36
CA GLU A 108 49.27 -10.73 -9.33
C GLU A 108 48.24 -9.77 -9.91
N ARG A 109 48.53 -9.10 -11.04
CA ARG A 109 47.56 -8.21 -11.70
C ARG A 109 46.35 -8.97 -12.23
N VAL A 110 46.54 -10.15 -12.82
CA VAL A 110 45.45 -10.99 -13.32
C VAL A 110 44.55 -11.43 -12.17
N LEU A 111 45.14 -11.92 -11.08
CA LEU A 111 44.41 -12.29 -9.86
C LEU A 111 43.68 -11.10 -9.24
N ALA A 112 44.37 -9.97 -9.03
CA ALA A 112 43.78 -8.78 -8.42
C ALA A 112 42.65 -8.18 -9.27
N ARG A 113 42.71 -8.31 -10.60
CA ARG A 113 41.61 -7.92 -11.50
C ARG A 113 40.41 -8.83 -11.30
N ALA A 114 40.63 -10.15 -11.30
CA ALA A 114 39.56 -11.13 -11.12
C ALA A 114 38.89 -11.04 -9.73
N GLU A 115 39.67 -10.80 -8.68
CA GLU A 115 39.16 -10.58 -7.32
C GLU A 115 38.28 -9.32 -7.23
N ARG A 116 38.69 -8.22 -7.87
CA ARG A 116 37.85 -7.00 -7.93
C ARG A 116 36.56 -7.25 -8.71
N GLU A 117 36.64 -7.90 -9.85
CA GLU A 117 35.47 -8.25 -10.66
C GLU A 117 34.49 -9.15 -9.89
N ALA A 118 35.02 -10.14 -9.17
CA ALA A 118 34.24 -11.01 -8.28
C ALA A 118 33.60 -10.21 -7.13
N ALA A 119 34.35 -9.33 -6.48
CA ALA A 119 33.84 -8.49 -5.41
C ALA A 119 32.73 -7.53 -5.89
N ASP A 120 32.91 -6.93 -7.07
CA ASP A 120 31.92 -6.02 -7.68
C ASP A 120 30.63 -6.76 -8.04
N ARG A 121 30.74 -7.97 -8.61
CA ARG A 121 29.57 -8.83 -8.88
C ARG A 121 28.84 -9.24 -7.61
N LEU A 122 29.56 -9.67 -6.58
CA LEU A 122 28.97 -10.03 -5.29
C LEU A 122 28.26 -8.84 -4.63
N ALA A 123 28.87 -7.65 -4.70
CA ALA A 123 28.25 -6.43 -4.19
C ALA A 123 26.99 -6.05 -4.97
N ALA A 124 27.00 -6.21 -6.31
CA ALA A 124 25.81 -5.97 -7.14
C ALA A 124 24.69 -6.97 -6.82
N ALA A 125 24.99 -8.26 -6.74
CA ALA A 125 24.03 -9.32 -6.42
C ALA A 125 23.40 -9.13 -5.03
N ARG A 126 24.19 -8.73 -4.03
CA ARG A 126 23.66 -8.41 -2.69
C ARG A 126 22.70 -7.24 -2.70
N ARG A 127 23.02 -6.17 -3.44
CA ARG A 127 22.10 -5.02 -3.61
C ARG A 127 20.81 -5.45 -4.31
N GLU A 128 20.90 -6.24 -5.36
CA GLU A 128 19.71 -6.75 -6.07
C GLU A 128 18.83 -7.63 -5.17
N ALA A 129 19.45 -8.49 -4.36
CA ALA A 129 18.74 -9.32 -3.37
C ALA A 129 18.05 -8.46 -2.28
N GLU A 130 18.73 -7.43 -1.77
CA GLU A 130 18.17 -6.46 -0.82
C GLU A 130 17.01 -5.65 -1.43
N GLU A 131 17.15 -5.21 -2.68
CA GLU A 131 16.10 -4.51 -3.41
C GLU A 131 14.88 -5.40 -3.64
N ALA A 132 15.08 -6.66 -4.06
CA ALA A 132 14.01 -7.63 -4.26
C ALA A 132 13.23 -7.92 -2.97
N THR A 133 13.94 -8.08 -1.85
CA THR A 133 13.30 -8.30 -0.54
C THR A 133 12.58 -7.05 -0.04
N THR A 134 13.18 -5.86 -0.19
CA THR A 134 12.56 -4.59 0.18
C THR A 134 11.29 -4.31 -0.63
N ALA A 135 11.33 -4.54 -1.95
CA ALA A 135 10.17 -4.39 -2.83
C ALA A 135 9.04 -5.33 -2.43
N ALA A 136 9.33 -6.60 -2.16
CA ALA A 136 8.34 -7.58 -1.72
C ALA A 136 7.74 -7.23 -0.35
N HIS A 137 8.52 -6.66 0.56
CA HIS A 137 8.02 -6.13 1.83
C HIS A 137 7.04 -4.97 1.61
N ALA A 138 7.42 -3.98 0.79
CA ALA A 138 6.55 -2.85 0.48
C ALA A 138 5.24 -3.28 -0.22
N GLU A 139 5.31 -4.24 -1.14
CA GLU A 139 4.14 -4.82 -1.80
C GLU A 139 3.22 -5.54 -0.79
N SER A 140 3.80 -6.36 0.07
CA SER A 140 3.06 -7.11 1.10
C SER A 140 2.36 -6.17 2.08
N ASP A 141 3.03 -5.11 2.52
CA ASP A 141 2.44 -4.10 3.42
C ASP A 141 1.30 -3.34 2.74
N SER A 142 1.46 -3.00 1.46
CA SER A 142 0.39 -2.38 0.66
C SER A 142 -0.84 -3.29 0.54
N VAL A 143 -0.64 -4.58 0.24
CA VAL A 143 -1.72 -5.58 0.13
C VAL A 143 -2.43 -5.79 1.47
N ARG A 144 -1.70 -5.84 2.58
CA ARG A 144 -2.27 -5.95 3.93
C ARG A 144 -3.06 -4.71 4.32
N SER A 145 -2.54 -3.52 4.02
CA SER A 145 -3.21 -2.24 4.28
C SER A 145 -4.51 -2.13 3.47
N ALA A 146 -4.46 -2.43 2.17
CA ALA A 146 -5.64 -2.42 1.29
C ALA A 146 -6.70 -3.43 1.73
N ALA A 147 -6.29 -4.64 2.12
CA ALA A 147 -7.19 -5.66 2.65
C ALA A 147 -7.84 -5.24 3.97
N THR A 148 -7.08 -4.61 4.88
CA THR A 148 -7.58 -4.09 6.15
C THR A 148 -8.62 -2.98 5.92
N LEU A 149 -8.34 -2.06 4.99
CA LEU A 149 -9.28 -1.00 4.63
C LEU A 149 -10.57 -1.60 4.05
N THR A 150 -10.45 -2.49 3.08
CA THR A 150 -11.61 -3.13 2.43
C THR A 150 -12.45 -3.93 3.44
N ALA A 151 -11.79 -4.66 4.34
CA ALA A 151 -12.45 -5.40 5.43
C ALA A 151 -13.20 -4.44 6.37
N SER A 152 -12.57 -3.33 6.79
CA SER A 152 -13.21 -2.34 7.66
C SER A 152 -14.40 -1.66 6.98
N GLU A 153 -14.28 -1.28 5.71
CA GLU A 153 -15.35 -0.64 4.95
C GLU A 153 -16.56 -1.56 4.76
N LEU A 154 -16.32 -2.86 4.53
CA LEU A 154 -17.37 -3.86 4.40
C LEU A 154 -18.17 -4.00 5.70
N VAL A 155 -17.47 -4.12 6.84
CA VAL A 155 -18.10 -4.22 8.17
C VAL A 155 -18.85 -2.92 8.49
N ASP A 156 -18.20 -1.77 8.33
CA ASP A 156 -18.80 -0.46 8.57
C ASP A 156 -20.05 -0.22 7.72
N SER A 157 -20.03 -0.65 6.45
CA SER A 157 -21.18 -0.55 5.56
C SER A 157 -22.35 -1.41 6.05
N ALA A 158 -22.09 -2.67 6.40
CA ALA A 158 -23.11 -3.58 6.92
C ALA A 158 -23.68 -3.08 8.25
N GLU A 159 -22.86 -2.55 9.14
CA GLU A 159 -23.31 -1.96 10.41
C GLU A 159 -24.16 -0.71 10.20
N ARG A 160 -23.79 0.17 9.25
CA ARG A 160 -24.60 1.34 8.90
C ARG A 160 -25.95 0.93 8.33
N GLU A 161 -25.97 -0.08 7.46
CA GLU A 161 -27.20 -0.63 6.90
C GLU A 161 -28.10 -1.22 8.01
N ALA A 162 -27.55 -2.04 8.90
CA ALA A 162 -28.29 -2.62 10.01
C ALA A 162 -28.83 -1.56 10.98
N ARG A 163 -28.04 -0.52 11.29
CA ARG A 163 -28.51 0.64 12.05
C ARG A 163 -29.63 1.39 11.33
N GLY A 164 -29.52 1.57 10.02
CA GLY A 164 -30.56 2.18 9.18
C GLY A 164 -31.87 1.41 9.21
N ILE A 165 -31.81 0.10 9.03
CA ILE A 165 -32.99 -0.80 9.09
C ILE A 165 -33.66 -0.73 10.46
N ARG A 166 -32.89 -0.83 11.56
CA ARG A 166 -33.44 -0.73 12.92
C ARG A 166 -34.12 0.62 13.17
N ALA A 167 -33.53 1.72 12.72
CA ALA A 167 -34.12 3.06 12.88
C ALA A 167 -35.41 3.24 12.06
N ALA A 168 -35.44 2.73 10.82
CA ALA A 168 -36.63 2.74 9.98
C ALA A 168 -37.77 1.92 10.61
N LEU A 169 -37.49 0.70 11.08
CA LEU A 169 -38.46 -0.16 11.74
C LEU A 169 -38.99 0.44 13.05
N THR A 170 -38.13 1.07 13.84
CA THR A 170 -38.57 1.76 15.07
C THR A 170 -39.56 2.87 14.75
N THR A 171 -39.30 3.63 13.70
CA THR A 171 -40.21 4.68 13.22
C THR A 171 -41.52 4.08 12.74
N GLU A 172 -41.48 3.05 11.89
CA GLU A 172 -42.68 2.40 11.36
C GLU A 172 -43.56 1.80 12.47
N VAL A 173 -42.97 1.08 13.43
CA VAL A 173 -43.69 0.53 14.59
C VAL A 173 -44.33 1.64 15.41
N THR A 174 -43.64 2.76 15.62
CA THR A 174 -44.17 3.91 16.37
C THR A 174 -45.33 4.56 15.63
N GLU A 175 -45.20 4.79 14.31
CA GLU A 175 -46.24 5.39 13.48
C GLU A 175 -47.49 4.52 13.41
N LYS A 176 -47.34 3.20 13.22
CA LYS A 176 -48.46 2.25 13.18
C LYS A 176 -49.17 2.18 14.53
N ARG A 177 -48.42 2.11 15.64
CA ARG A 177 -49.00 2.16 17.00
C ARG A 177 -49.79 3.45 17.25
N ALA A 178 -49.20 4.60 16.94
CA ALA A 178 -49.88 5.89 17.06
C ALA A 178 -51.09 6.02 16.12
N GLY A 179 -51.08 5.36 14.97
CA GLY A 179 -52.25 5.25 14.07
C GLY A 179 -53.40 4.47 14.71
N LEU A 180 -53.11 3.27 15.22
CA LEU A 180 -54.09 2.40 15.86
C LEU A 180 -54.69 3.04 17.13
N GLU A 181 -53.86 3.69 17.96
CA GLU A 181 -54.33 4.40 19.16
C GLU A 181 -55.33 5.53 18.81
N ARG A 182 -55.08 6.27 17.72
CA ARG A 182 -55.99 7.31 17.24
C ARG A 182 -57.30 6.74 16.70
N GLU A 183 -57.24 5.62 15.98
CA GLU A 183 -58.43 4.94 15.47
C GLU A 183 -59.32 4.43 16.62
N ILE A 184 -58.73 3.78 17.61
CA ILE A 184 -59.43 3.33 18.83
C ILE A 184 -60.06 4.53 19.56
N GLY A 185 -59.32 5.63 19.72
CA GLY A 185 -59.83 6.85 20.34
C GLY A 185 -61.02 7.46 19.58
N THR A 186 -60.96 7.47 18.25
CA THR A 186 -62.04 7.99 17.39
C THR A 186 -63.30 7.14 17.54
N ARG A 187 -63.18 5.81 17.51
CA ARG A 187 -64.32 4.89 17.69
C ARG A 187 -64.95 5.01 19.08
N ARG A 188 -64.14 5.21 20.13
CA ARG A 188 -64.66 5.46 21.48
C ARG A 188 -65.49 6.75 21.56
N ALA A 189 -64.98 7.84 20.99
CA ALA A 189 -65.70 9.12 20.97
C ALA A 189 -67.01 9.04 20.16
N GLU A 190 -67.02 8.29 19.05
CA GLU A 190 -68.21 8.04 18.24
C GLU A 190 -69.30 7.33 19.05
N VAL A 191 -68.95 6.23 19.73
CA VAL A 191 -69.88 5.46 20.58
C VAL A 191 -70.42 6.28 21.76
N GLU A 192 -69.57 7.08 22.40
CA GLU A 192 -69.98 7.97 23.50
C GLU A 192 -70.98 9.03 23.04
N ARG A 193 -70.75 9.61 21.85
CA ARG A 193 -71.66 10.59 21.23
C ARG A 193 -73.01 9.94 20.92
N GLU A 194 -73.02 8.81 20.22
CA GLU A 194 -74.26 8.10 19.85
C GLU A 194 -75.07 7.69 21.08
N THR A 195 -74.40 7.19 22.12
CA THR A 195 -75.04 6.85 23.40
C THR A 195 -75.68 8.07 24.06
N THR A 196 -74.99 9.22 24.03
CA THR A 196 -75.51 10.46 24.61
C THR A 196 -76.70 10.99 23.83
N GLU A 197 -76.64 10.94 22.49
CA GLU A 197 -77.72 11.36 21.60
C GLU A 197 -78.97 10.51 21.79
N LEU A 198 -78.83 9.19 21.85
CA LEU A 198 -79.94 8.28 22.09
C LEU A 198 -80.59 8.56 23.46
N ARG A 199 -79.77 8.79 24.50
CA ARG A 199 -80.27 9.13 25.84
C ARG A 199 -81.05 10.45 25.88
N VAL A 200 -80.58 11.48 25.18
CA VAL A 200 -81.28 12.77 25.11
C VAL A 200 -82.59 12.63 24.33
N ALA A 201 -82.60 11.85 23.24
CA ALA A 201 -83.79 11.59 22.45
C ALA A 201 -84.86 10.86 23.28
N THR A 202 -84.49 9.78 23.98
CA THR A 202 -85.43 9.00 24.82
C THR A 202 -85.96 9.84 25.99
N GLU A 203 -85.12 10.64 26.64
CA GLU A 203 -85.55 11.53 27.71
C GLU A 203 -86.52 12.62 27.19
N THR A 204 -86.27 13.16 26.01
CA THR A 204 -87.14 14.18 25.39
C THR A 204 -88.50 13.59 25.03
N GLN A 205 -88.53 12.43 24.38
CA GLN A 205 -89.77 11.72 24.05
C GLN A 205 -90.60 11.42 25.31
N ALA A 206 -89.95 10.93 26.37
CA ALA A 206 -90.66 10.63 27.60
C ALA A 206 -91.22 11.89 28.29
N ARG A 207 -90.50 13.01 28.25
CA ARG A 207 -91.00 14.31 28.75
C ARG A 207 -92.19 14.81 27.94
N GLU A 208 -92.17 14.65 26.62
CA GLU A 208 -93.27 15.04 25.73
C GLU A 208 -94.54 14.23 25.99
N LEU A 209 -94.42 12.91 26.20
CA LEU A 209 -95.55 12.05 26.58
C LEU A 209 -96.16 12.47 27.92
N ILE A 210 -95.33 12.74 28.94
CA ILE A 210 -95.79 13.19 30.26
C ILE A 210 -96.49 14.56 30.16
N ALA A 211 -95.93 15.50 29.39
CA ALA A 211 -96.53 16.82 29.20
C ALA A 211 -97.89 16.72 28.51
N THR A 212 -97.99 15.89 27.46
CA THR A 212 -99.24 15.62 26.74
C THR A 212 -100.30 15.01 27.66
N ALA A 213 -99.92 14.01 28.46
CA ALA A 213 -100.78 13.37 29.44
C ALA A 213 -101.31 14.37 30.49
N THR A 214 -100.42 15.21 31.02
CA THR A 214 -100.76 16.22 32.02
C THR A 214 -101.71 17.28 31.47
N ALA A 215 -101.48 17.71 30.22
CA ALA A 215 -102.33 18.68 29.54
C ALA A 215 -103.73 18.11 29.26
N GLN A 216 -103.82 16.88 28.76
CA GLN A 216 -105.09 16.18 28.54
C GLN A 216 -105.86 16.00 29.84
N ALA A 217 -105.19 15.53 30.91
CA ALA A 217 -105.81 15.39 32.24
C ALA A 217 -106.35 16.72 32.78
N SER A 218 -105.58 17.80 32.62
CA SER A 218 -105.98 19.14 33.08
C SER A 218 -107.15 19.70 32.26
N ALA A 219 -107.17 19.47 30.95
CA ALA A 219 -108.25 19.90 30.06
C ALA A 219 -109.56 19.18 30.41
N THR A 220 -109.54 17.85 30.50
CA THR A 220 -110.72 17.05 30.84
C THR A 220 -111.23 17.35 32.25
N ARG A 221 -110.32 17.60 33.22
CA ARG A 221 -110.71 18.06 34.56
C ARG A 221 -111.38 19.44 34.53
N GLY A 222 -110.83 20.38 33.76
CA GLY A 222 -111.42 21.70 33.57
C GLY A 222 -112.82 21.64 32.95
N GLU A 223 -113.02 20.76 31.96
CA GLU A 223 -114.34 20.48 31.37
C GLU A 223 -115.31 19.89 32.40
N ALA A 224 -114.85 18.93 33.22
CA ALA A 224 -115.65 18.34 34.30
C ALA A 224 -116.07 19.36 35.35
N ASP A 225 -115.14 20.23 35.77
CA ASP A 225 -115.40 21.27 36.76
C ASP A 225 -116.35 22.36 36.22
N ALA A 226 -116.17 22.77 34.95
CA ALA A 226 -117.06 23.71 34.29
C ALA A 226 -118.48 23.14 34.12
N TYR A 227 -118.59 21.87 33.72
CA TYR A 227 -119.87 21.17 33.64
C TYR A 227 -120.54 21.09 35.02
N ALA A 228 -119.78 20.71 36.06
CA ALA A 228 -120.29 20.68 37.44
C ALA A 228 -120.74 22.05 37.93
N ALA A 229 -120.01 23.12 37.61
CA ALA A 229 -120.34 24.50 37.98
C ALA A 229 -121.60 24.98 37.25
N GLU A 230 -121.73 24.70 35.95
CA GLU A 230 -122.91 25.11 35.18
C GLU A 230 -124.17 24.39 35.66
N VAL A 231 -124.09 23.08 35.91
CA VAL A 231 -125.26 22.37 36.46
C VAL A 231 -125.58 22.82 37.88
N ARG A 232 -124.58 23.16 38.71
CA ARG A 232 -124.83 23.78 40.03
C ARG A 232 -125.51 25.14 39.88
N ARG A 233 -125.06 25.99 38.96
CA ARG A 233 -125.65 27.30 38.68
C ARG A 233 -127.10 27.18 38.21
N LEU A 234 -127.38 26.23 37.30
CA LEU A 234 -128.73 25.94 36.84
C LEU A 234 -129.60 25.41 38.00
N ALA A 235 -129.09 24.48 38.80
CA ALA A 235 -129.79 23.96 39.97
C ALA A 235 -130.04 25.04 41.03
N ASP A 236 -129.11 25.96 41.27
CA ASP A 236 -129.26 27.07 42.19
C ASP A 236 -130.29 28.09 41.67
N ALA A 237 -130.27 28.39 40.36
CA ALA A 237 -131.26 29.25 39.71
C ALA A 237 -132.66 28.64 39.74
N ASP A 238 -132.79 27.34 39.47
CA ASP A 238 -134.03 26.58 39.60
C ASP A 238 -134.49 26.54 41.06
N ALA A 239 -133.58 26.37 42.01
CA ALA A 239 -133.89 26.43 43.45
C ALA A 239 -134.32 27.83 43.90
N GLU A 240 -133.79 28.91 43.31
CA GLU A 240 -134.22 30.29 43.59
C GLU A 240 -135.55 30.64 42.91
N ALA A 241 -135.79 30.15 41.70
CA ALA A 241 -137.09 30.26 41.01
C ALA A 241 -138.17 29.45 41.73
N ALA A 242 -137.83 28.23 42.17
CA ALA A 242 -138.66 27.40 43.04
C ALA A 242 -138.89 28.07 44.39
N ARG A 243 -137.91 28.78 44.98
CA ARG A 243 -138.11 29.54 46.24
C ARG A 243 -139.06 30.72 46.08
N ARG A 244 -138.89 31.54 45.03
CA ARG A 244 -139.78 32.68 44.74
C ARG A 244 -141.21 32.24 44.45
N SER A 245 -141.39 31.15 43.71
CA SER A 245 -142.71 30.54 43.51
C SER A 245 -143.21 29.76 44.75
N ALA A 246 -142.34 29.19 45.57
CA ALA A 246 -142.69 28.51 46.82
C ALA A 246 -143.16 29.47 47.92
N GLU A 247 -142.77 30.74 47.91
CA GLU A 247 -143.40 31.78 48.74
C GLU A 247 -144.86 32.03 48.32
N GLU A 248 -145.17 31.85 47.04
CA GLU A 248 -146.54 31.98 46.49
C GLU A 248 -147.38 30.69 46.64
N TYR A 249 -146.75 29.51 46.70
CA TYR A 249 -147.37 28.18 46.82
C TYR A 249 -147.17 27.50 48.21
N ALA A 250 -146.71 28.24 49.23
CA ALA A 250 -146.26 27.77 50.56
C ALA A 250 -147.29 26.97 51.39
N THR A 251 -148.56 26.89 50.95
CA THR A 251 -149.64 26.29 51.75
C THR A 251 -150.06 24.89 51.30
N SER A 252 -149.65 24.35 50.12
CA SER A 252 -150.20 23.04 49.70
C SER A 252 -149.28 21.97 49.10
N LEU A 253 -147.97 22.19 48.91
CA LEU A 253 -147.15 21.16 48.27
C LEU A 253 -145.73 21.07 48.86
N ARG A 254 -145.65 20.64 50.12
CA ARG A 254 -144.39 20.38 50.86
C ARG A 254 -143.85 18.95 50.74
N GLU A 255 -144.44 18.08 49.92
CA GLU A 255 -144.08 16.65 49.93
C GLU A 255 -143.25 16.13 48.73
N THR A 256 -142.86 16.92 47.72
CA THR A 256 -142.14 16.34 46.55
C THR A 256 -140.92 17.07 45.96
N THR A 257 -140.57 18.32 46.29
CA THR A 257 -139.63 19.11 45.45
C THR A 257 -138.20 19.34 45.97
N ALA A 258 -137.82 18.83 47.15
CA ALA A 258 -136.41 18.82 47.59
C ALA A 258 -135.60 17.64 47.00
N ALA A 259 -136.27 16.51 46.75
CA ALA A 259 -135.63 15.30 46.23
C ALA A 259 -135.18 15.44 44.76
N GLU A 260 -135.86 16.27 43.97
CA GLU A 260 -135.56 16.48 42.55
C GLU A 260 -134.33 17.36 42.32
N ALA A 261 -134.17 18.47 43.05
CA ALA A 261 -132.97 19.31 42.99
C ALA A 261 -131.72 18.56 43.49
N GLU A 262 -131.87 17.78 44.57
CA GLU A 262 -130.79 16.91 45.05
C GLU A 262 -130.44 15.80 44.06
N LYS A 263 -131.43 15.28 43.32
CA LYS A 263 -131.22 14.29 42.26
C LYS A 263 -130.43 14.87 41.10
N VAL A 264 -130.80 16.06 40.60
CA VAL A 264 -130.07 16.74 39.51
C VAL A 264 -128.64 17.07 39.92
N LEU A 265 -128.42 17.59 41.13
CA LEU A 265 -127.07 17.84 41.65
C LEU A 265 -126.24 16.56 41.83
N ARG A 266 -126.89 15.44 42.21
CA ARG A 266 -126.23 14.14 42.36
C ARG A 266 -125.86 13.53 41.02
N GLU A 267 -126.74 13.62 40.03
CA GLU A 267 -126.48 13.17 38.65
C GLU A 267 -125.36 13.99 38.00
N ALA A 268 -125.35 15.31 38.20
CA ALA A 268 -124.29 16.18 37.70
C ALA A 268 -122.93 15.95 38.37
N ARG A 269 -122.92 15.74 39.70
CA ARG A 269 -121.70 15.37 40.44
C ARG A 269 -121.20 13.98 40.04
N ALA A 270 -122.10 13.04 39.78
CA ALA A 270 -121.73 11.71 39.30
C ALA A 270 -121.14 11.77 37.88
N ALA A 271 -121.72 12.57 36.99
CA ALA A 271 -121.18 12.79 35.65
C ALA A 271 -119.80 13.47 35.68
N ALA A 272 -119.61 14.52 36.49
CA ALA A 272 -118.31 15.17 36.65
C ALA A 272 -117.25 14.26 37.31
N ALA A 273 -117.66 13.43 38.29
CA ALA A 273 -116.79 12.43 38.89
C ALA A 273 -116.39 11.34 37.88
N THR A 274 -117.30 10.96 36.98
CA THR A 274 -117.02 10.00 35.89
C THR A 274 -116.01 10.58 34.91
N LEU A 275 -116.20 11.83 34.47
CA LEU A 275 -115.26 12.50 33.56
C LEU A 275 -113.88 12.72 34.19
N THR A 276 -113.82 13.01 35.50
CA THR A 276 -112.56 13.11 36.24
C THR A 276 -111.87 11.74 36.35
N ALA A 277 -112.63 10.67 36.62
CA ALA A 277 -112.09 9.31 36.69
C ALA A 277 -111.59 8.83 35.31
N GLU A 278 -112.28 9.16 34.23
CA GLU A 278 -111.85 8.91 32.84
C GLU A 278 -110.56 9.67 32.51
N ALA A 279 -110.44 10.94 32.95
CA ALA A 279 -109.22 11.73 32.80
C ALA A 279 -108.04 11.14 33.58
N GLU A 280 -108.25 10.76 34.83
CA GLU A 280 -107.23 10.12 35.68
C GLU A 280 -106.80 8.76 35.11
N ALA A 281 -107.73 7.97 34.55
CA ALA A 281 -107.44 6.72 33.87
C ALA A 281 -106.64 6.94 32.58
N SER A 282 -107.00 7.93 31.76
CA SER A 282 -106.24 8.30 30.56
C SER A 282 -104.84 8.82 30.89
N ALA A 283 -104.71 9.62 31.95
CA ALA A 283 -103.41 10.10 32.44
C ALA A 283 -102.54 8.95 32.95
N ALA A 284 -103.12 8.01 33.71
CA ALA A 284 -102.43 6.82 34.19
C ALA A 284 -101.95 5.93 33.03
N ALA A 285 -102.77 5.75 31.99
CA ALA A 285 -102.40 4.99 30.80
C ALA A 285 -101.21 5.61 30.05
N LEU A 286 -101.18 6.94 29.87
CA LEU A 286 -100.06 7.63 29.21
C LEU A 286 -98.79 7.67 30.07
N LEU A 287 -98.93 7.72 31.40
CA LEU A 287 -97.78 7.58 32.31
C LEU A 287 -97.17 6.18 32.20
N GLU A 288 -98.00 5.13 32.14
CA GLU A 288 -97.54 3.77 31.91
C GLU A 288 -96.88 3.62 30.53
N GLU A 289 -97.45 4.23 29.48
CA GLU A 289 -96.84 4.30 28.15
C GLU A 289 -95.48 5.02 28.18
N SER A 290 -95.37 6.14 28.91
CA SER A 290 -94.10 6.86 29.07
C SER A 290 -93.05 6.05 29.86
N ALA A 291 -93.49 5.23 30.82
CA ALA A 291 -92.61 4.34 31.58
C ALA A 291 -92.10 3.21 30.67
N ARG A 292 -92.99 2.59 29.89
CA ARG A 292 -92.61 1.57 28.90
C ARG A 292 -91.69 2.14 27.83
N ALA A 293 -91.93 3.35 27.34
CA ALA A 293 -91.05 4.02 26.37
C ALA A 293 -89.66 4.32 26.96
N LYS A 294 -89.56 4.67 28.24
CA LYS A 294 -88.26 4.81 28.93
C LYS A 294 -87.55 3.47 29.08
N ASP A 295 -88.25 2.44 29.54
CA ASP A 295 -87.68 1.11 29.73
C ASP A 295 -87.19 0.52 28.39
N GLU A 296 -87.95 0.72 27.31
CA GLU A 296 -87.57 0.35 25.94
C GLU A 296 -86.34 1.14 25.46
N GLY A 297 -86.32 2.45 25.70
CA GLY A 297 -85.17 3.30 25.38
C GLY A 297 -83.90 2.93 26.16
N ASP A 298 -84.03 2.63 27.45
CA ASP A 298 -82.92 2.17 28.31
C ASP A 298 -82.38 0.81 27.85
N LEU A 299 -83.26 -0.09 27.43
CA LEU A 299 -82.90 -1.38 26.83
C LEU A 299 -82.17 -1.19 25.49
N GLU A 300 -82.61 -0.26 24.64
CA GLU A 300 -81.94 0.05 23.38
C GLU A 300 -80.55 0.66 23.62
N ILE A 301 -80.43 1.59 24.58
CA ILE A 301 -79.13 2.13 25.02
C ILE A 301 -78.22 1.00 25.52
N ALA A 302 -78.73 0.09 26.34
CA ALA A 302 -77.97 -1.05 26.84
C ALA A 302 -77.49 -1.97 25.70
N ARG A 303 -78.38 -2.31 24.76
CA ARG A 303 -78.04 -3.13 23.58
C ARG A 303 -77.00 -2.46 22.68
N ARG A 304 -77.13 -1.16 22.44
CA ARG A 304 -76.16 -0.38 21.66
C ARG A 304 -74.80 -0.33 22.33
N ARG A 305 -74.77 -0.16 23.66
CA ARG A 305 -73.52 -0.21 24.44
C ARG A 305 -72.88 -1.59 24.37
N GLU A 306 -73.62 -2.67 24.59
CA GLU A 306 -73.09 -4.03 24.51
C GLU A 306 -72.53 -4.34 23.11
N ALA A 307 -73.27 -3.97 22.05
CA ALA A 307 -72.82 -4.13 20.67
C ALA A 307 -71.53 -3.33 20.39
N ALA A 308 -71.46 -2.08 20.86
CA ALA A 308 -70.29 -1.22 20.71
C ALA A 308 -69.09 -1.70 21.52
N GLU A 309 -69.28 -2.18 22.75
CA GLU A 309 -68.22 -2.79 23.57
C GLU A 309 -67.65 -4.03 22.89
N LYS A 310 -68.52 -4.85 22.28
CA LYS A 310 -68.10 -6.02 21.51
C LYS A 310 -67.30 -5.63 20.26
N GLU A 311 -67.79 -4.66 19.48
CA GLU A 311 -67.07 -4.15 18.30
C GLU A 311 -65.71 -3.54 18.69
N GLN A 312 -65.65 -2.79 19.79
CA GLN A 312 -64.40 -2.26 20.32
C GLN A 312 -63.44 -3.35 20.78
N ALA A 313 -63.94 -4.42 21.40
CA ALA A 313 -63.12 -5.57 21.79
C ALA A 313 -62.55 -6.29 20.56
N GLU A 314 -63.37 -6.54 19.53
CA GLU A 314 -62.93 -7.15 18.28
C GLU A 314 -61.90 -6.28 17.54
N LEU A 315 -62.10 -4.96 17.48
CA LEU A 315 -61.14 -4.02 16.91
C LEU A 315 -59.84 -3.98 17.73
N TYR A 316 -59.92 -4.02 19.05
CA TYR A 316 -58.75 -4.06 19.92
C TYR A 316 -57.95 -5.36 19.72
N ASP A 317 -58.62 -6.50 19.67
CA ASP A 317 -57.97 -7.79 19.45
C ASP A 317 -57.34 -7.86 18.05
N ALA A 318 -58.03 -7.35 17.02
CA ALA A 318 -57.48 -7.23 15.67
C ALA A 318 -56.28 -6.27 15.62
N ALA A 319 -56.36 -5.11 16.28
CA ALA A 319 -55.25 -4.16 16.38
C ALA A 319 -54.05 -4.77 17.11
N LYS A 320 -54.29 -5.54 18.19
CA LYS A 320 -53.25 -6.26 18.91
C LYS A 320 -52.59 -7.31 18.02
N ALA A 321 -53.36 -8.12 17.30
CA ALA A 321 -52.82 -9.11 16.37
C ALA A 321 -51.98 -8.46 15.26
N ASN A 322 -52.44 -7.33 14.71
CA ASN A 322 -51.68 -6.57 13.72
C ASN A 322 -50.35 -6.02 14.29
N VAL A 323 -50.35 -5.52 15.53
CA VAL A 323 -49.12 -5.07 16.19
C VAL A 323 -48.18 -6.24 16.47
N GLU A 324 -48.69 -7.38 16.92
CA GLU A 324 -47.89 -8.59 17.14
C GLU A 324 -47.25 -9.08 15.83
N GLN A 325 -47.99 -9.08 14.73
CA GLN A 325 -47.45 -9.42 13.42
C GLN A 325 -46.38 -8.41 12.98
N LEU A 326 -46.63 -7.10 13.12
CA LEU A 326 -45.65 -6.07 12.77
C LEU A 326 -44.37 -6.19 13.59
N LEU A 327 -44.47 -6.53 14.87
CA LEU A 327 -43.32 -6.79 15.72
C LEU A 327 -42.57 -8.05 15.27
N ALA A 328 -43.27 -9.13 14.92
CA ALA A 328 -42.63 -10.34 14.39
C ALA A 328 -41.90 -10.09 13.07
N ASP A 329 -42.51 -9.32 12.15
CA ASP A 329 -41.90 -8.93 10.88
C ASP A 329 -40.68 -8.01 11.11
N ALA A 330 -40.78 -7.08 12.06
CA ALA A 330 -39.66 -6.22 12.45
C ALA A 330 -38.51 -7.03 13.06
N ASP A 331 -38.80 -7.98 13.96
CA ASP A 331 -37.79 -8.87 14.56
C ASP A 331 -37.11 -9.75 13.50
N ALA A 332 -37.86 -10.26 12.52
CA ALA A 332 -37.32 -11.01 11.40
C ALA A 332 -36.37 -10.15 10.55
N GLN A 333 -36.75 -8.90 10.26
CA GLN A 333 -35.90 -7.98 9.51
C GLN A 333 -34.65 -7.56 10.29
N VAL A 334 -34.76 -7.32 11.61
CA VAL A 334 -33.60 -7.04 12.47
C VAL A 334 -32.66 -8.24 12.50
N THR A 335 -33.19 -9.45 12.64
CA THR A 335 -32.40 -10.69 12.60
C THR A 335 -31.69 -10.84 11.25
N GLN A 336 -32.36 -10.55 10.14
CA GLN A 336 -31.75 -10.57 8.82
C GLN A 336 -30.64 -9.52 8.67
N ALA A 337 -30.85 -8.31 9.19
CA ALA A 337 -29.85 -7.25 9.19
C ALA A 337 -28.63 -7.62 10.05
N GLU A 338 -28.84 -8.23 11.20
CA GLU A 338 -27.76 -8.77 12.05
C GLU A 338 -26.98 -9.89 11.35
N GLN A 339 -27.67 -10.80 10.66
CA GLN A 339 -27.04 -11.83 9.86
C GLN A 339 -26.16 -11.23 8.75
N ARG A 340 -26.61 -10.16 8.07
CA ARG A 340 -25.78 -9.46 7.08
C ARG A 340 -24.50 -8.89 7.68
N VAL A 341 -24.54 -8.39 8.93
CA VAL A 341 -23.35 -7.94 9.65
C VAL A 341 -22.42 -9.12 9.97
N VAL A 342 -22.97 -10.23 10.44
CA VAL A 342 -22.18 -11.46 10.70
C VAL A 342 -21.52 -11.97 9.43
N ASP A 343 -22.25 -12.02 8.30
CA ASP A 343 -21.71 -12.43 7.00
C ASP A 343 -20.63 -11.46 6.50
N ALA A 344 -20.81 -10.15 6.72
CA ALA A 344 -19.82 -9.14 6.38
C ALA A 344 -18.53 -9.31 7.19
N ILE A 345 -18.63 -9.59 8.50
CA ILE A 345 -17.48 -9.90 9.36
C ILE A 345 -16.77 -11.17 8.87
N ALA A 346 -17.51 -12.25 8.60
CA ALA A 346 -16.92 -13.49 8.10
C ALA A 346 -16.18 -13.29 6.76
N ARG A 347 -16.74 -12.48 5.85
CA ARG A 347 -16.06 -12.10 4.60
C ARG A 347 -14.83 -11.24 4.84
N ALA A 348 -14.90 -10.28 5.76
CA ALA A 348 -13.77 -9.44 6.14
C ALA A 348 -12.61 -10.28 6.72
N GLU A 349 -12.91 -11.26 7.58
CA GLU A 349 -11.94 -12.22 8.11
C GLU A 349 -11.33 -13.09 7.00
N SER A 350 -12.14 -13.54 6.03
CA SER A 350 -11.67 -14.28 4.86
C SER A 350 -10.73 -13.45 3.98
N ILE A 351 -11.02 -12.16 3.78
CA ILE A 351 -10.16 -11.23 3.03
C ILE A 351 -8.84 -11.02 3.77
N ALA A 352 -8.89 -10.80 5.10
CA ALA A 352 -7.70 -10.64 5.91
C ALA A 352 -6.81 -11.90 5.88
N THR A 353 -7.40 -13.08 6.04
CA THR A 353 -6.67 -14.36 6.03
C THR A 353 -6.03 -14.64 4.67
N SER A 354 -6.78 -14.50 3.58
CA SER A 354 -6.24 -14.72 2.22
C SER A 354 -5.17 -13.68 1.84
N SER A 355 -5.32 -12.43 2.28
CA SER A 355 -4.30 -11.39 2.10
C SER A 355 -3.01 -11.69 2.87
N GLU A 356 -3.12 -12.17 4.11
CA GLU A 356 -1.98 -12.62 4.92
C GLU A 356 -1.23 -13.78 4.26
N GLU A 357 -1.96 -14.78 3.77
CA GLU A 357 -1.38 -15.91 3.03
C GLU A 357 -0.68 -15.46 1.74
N ASN A 358 -1.28 -14.51 1.01
CA ASN A 358 -0.68 -13.96 -0.20
C ASN A 358 0.60 -13.16 0.12
N ALA A 359 0.57 -12.30 1.13
CA ALA A 359 1.74 -11.56 1.60
C ALA A 359 2.87 -12.52 2.03
N ALA A 360 2.54 -13.56 2.80
CA ALA A 360 3.51 -14.58 3.21
C ALA A 360 4.13 -15.30 1.99
N ARG A 361 3.33 -15.63 0.97
CA ARG A 361 3.80 -16.26 -0.26
C ARG A 361 4.72 -15.34 -1.07
N THR A 362 4.38 -14.06 -1.19
CA THR A 362 5.22 -13.06 -1.88
C THR A 362 6.56 -12.91 -1.17
N LEU A 363 6.57 -12.79 0.16
CA LEU A 363 7.80 -12.70 0.95
C LEU A 363 8.66 -13.96 0.85
N ALA A 364 8.06 -15.14 0.92
CA ALA A 364 8.79 -16.40 0.77
C ALA A 364 9.45 -16.51 -0.62
N THR A 365 8.70 -16.19 -1.67
CA THR A 365 9.20 -16.22 -3.06
C THR A 365 10.33 -15.21 -3.26
N ALA A 366 10.21 -13.99 -2.71
CA ALA A 366 11.25 -12.98 -2.81
C ALA A 366 12.53 -13.36 -2.06
N ARG A 367 12.40 -13.98 -0.89
CA ARG A 367 13.55 -14.52 -0.13
C ARG A 367 14.25 -15.63 -0.90
N GLU A 368 13.50 -16.59 -1.44
CA GLU A 368 14.08 -17.66 -2.26
C GLU A 368 14.83 -17.10 -3.48
N ARG A 369 14.25 -16.09 -4.15
CA ARG A 369 14.88 -15.41 -5.28
C ARG A 369 16.16 -14.67 -4.85
N ALA A 370 16.13 -13.95 -3.74
CA ALA A 370 17.29 -13.25 -3.18
C ALA A 370 18.43 -14.21 -2.83
N ASP A 371 18.11 -15.33 -2.17
CA ASP A 371 19.08 -16.37 -1.85
C ASP A 371 19.70 -16.96 -3.12
N ARG A 372 18.87 -17.23 -4.14
CA ARG A 372 19.35 -17.74 -5.43
C ARG A 372 20.31 -16.79 -6.12
N ILE A 373 19.98 -15.50 -6.18
CA ILE A 373 20.85 -14.45 -6.75
C ILE A 373 22.22 -14.44 -6.05
N VAL A 374 22.24 -14.54 -4.73
CA VAL A 374 23.49 -14.56 -3.95
C VAL A 374 24.28 -15.84 -4.21
N VAL A 375 23.64 -17.01 -4.24
CA VAL A 375 24.31 -18.29 -4.53
C VAL A 375 24.93 -18.29 -5.93
N GLU A 376 24.15 -17.93 -6.96
CA GLU A 376 24.63 -17.85 -8.34
C GLU A 376 25.80 -16.87 -8.49
N ALA A 377 25.76 -15.73 -7.80
CA ALA A 377 26.85 -14.76 -7.80
C ALA A 377 28.12 -15.27 -7.09
N ASN A 378 27.99 -16.04 -6.01
CA ASN A 378 29.14 -16.69 -5.36
C ASN A 378 29.79 -17.74 -6.26
N GLU A 379 28.99 -18.60 -6.89
CA GLU A 379 29.50 -19.59 -7.84
C GLU A 379 30.23 -18.92 -9.01
N HIS A 380 29.69 -17.82 -9.55
CA HIS A 380 30.35 -17.05 -10.60
C HIS A 380 31.63 -16.34 -10.13
N ALA A 381 31.64 -15.81 -8.90
CA ALA A 381 32.82 -15.19 -8.30
C ALA A 381 33.94 -16.22 -8.12
N GLU A 382 33.64 -17.38 -7.54
CA GLU A 382 34.57 -18.49 -7.38
C GLU A 382 35.11 -18.99 -8.72
N ALA A 383 34.25 -19.14 -9.73
CA ALA A 383 34.67 -19.55 -11.07
C ALA A 383 35.56 -18.50 -11.76
N THR A 384 35.36 -17.21 -11.50
CA THR A 384 36.17 -16.12 -12.07
C THR A 384 37.55 -16.09 -11.45
N VAL A 385 37.64 -16.14 -10.11
CA VAL A 385 38.92 -16.20 -9.40
C VAL A 385 39.65 -17.51 -9.71
N GLY A 386 38.93 -18.64 -9.76
CA GLY A 386 39.51 -19.95 -10.09
C GLY A 386 40.11 -19.99 -11.51
N ARG A 387 39.41 -19.44 -12.52
CA ARG A 387 39.97 -19.33 -13.88
C ARG A 387 41.21 -18.45 -13.92
N ALA A 388 41.17 -17.28 -13.26
CA ALA A 388 42.30 -16.37 -13.20
C ALA A 388 43.51 -16.98 -12.47
N ALA A 389 43.29 -17.78 -11.42
CA ALA A 389 44.34 -18.50 -10.71
C ALA A 389 45.00 -19.58 -11.58
N VAL A 390 44.21 -20.35 -12.32
CA VAL A 390 44.74 -21.32 -13.28
C VAL A 390 45.53 -20.62 -14.40
N GLU A 391 45.04 -19.49 -14.89
CA GLU A 391 45.73 -18.69 -15.91
C GLU A 391 47.06 -18.12 -15.38
N ALA A 392 47.05 -17.50 -14.19
CA ALA A 392 48.23 -16.98 -13.53
C ALA A 392 49.28 -18.09 -13.30
N GLN A 393 48.85 -19.26 -12.82
CA GLN A 393 49.73 -20.40 -12.61
C GLN A 393 50.34 -20.90 -13.93
N ARG A 394 49.54 -21.04 -14.99
CA ARG A 394 50.05 -21.44 -16.31
C ARG A 394 51.11 -20.47 -16.85
N ARG A 395 50.90 -19.16 -16.68
CA ARG A 395 51.89 -18.14 -17.08
C ARG A 395 53.18 -18.24 -16.28
N LEU A 396 53.08 -18.44 -14.96
CA LEU A 396 54.25 -18.64 -14.10
C LEU A 396 54.99 -19.93 -14.42
N ASP A 397 54.29 -21.02 -14.71
CA ASP A 397 54.88 -22.31 -15.09
C ASP A 397 55.60 -22.21 -16.44
N ALA A 398 55.00 -21.53 -17.43
CA ALA A 398 55.63 -21.25 -18.72
C ALA A 398 56.93 -20.46 -18.56
N ILE A 399 56.88 -19.35 -17.82
CA ILE A 399 58.06 -18.51 -17.58
C ILE A 399 59.13 -19.23 -16.73
N SER A 400 58.71 -20.10 -15.82
CA SER A 400 59.63 -20.96 -15.06
C SER A 400 60.33 -21.98 -15.97
N GLY A 401 59.63 -22.51 -16.97
CA GLY A 401 60.20 -23.33 -18.04
C GLY A 401 61.27 -22.57 -18.83
N ASP A 402 60.92 -21.37 -19.32
CA ASP A 402 61.85 -20.49 -20.05
C ASP A 402 63.09 -20.13 -19.21
N LEU A 403 62.90 -19.91 -17.90
CA LEU A 403 63.99 -19.63 -16.97
C LEU A 403 64.93 -20.83 -16.83
N ALA A 404 64.38 -22.04 -16.72
CA ALA A 404 65.17 -23.27 -16.62
C ALA A 404 65.95 -23.55 -17.93
N ASP A 405 65.43 -23.14 -19.07
CA ASP A 405 66.16 -23.17 -20.35
C ASP A 405 67.29 -22.13 -20.38
N LEU A 406 67.04 -20.90 -19.94
CA LEU A 406 68.06 -19.85 -19.80
C LEU A 406 69.18 -20.23 -18.83
N GLU A 407 68.85 -20.85 -17.70
CA GLU A 407 69.84 -21.36 -16.74
C GLU A 407 70.67 -22.50 -17.33
N ARG A 408 70.05 -23.45 -18.05
CA ARG A 408 70.77 -24.50 -18.78
C ARG A 408 71.72 -23.92 -19.82
N GLN A 409 71.31 -22.89 -20.55
CA GLN A 409 72.19 -22.18 -21.49
C GLN A 409 73.36 -21.52 -20.78
N ARG A 410 73.11 -20.80 -19.68
CA ARG A 410 74.15 -20.16 -18.88
C ARG A 410 75.17 -21.20 -18.42
N ASP A 411 74.72 -22.30 -17.82
CA ASP A 411 75.60 -23.34 -17.30
C ASP A 411 76.41 -24.01 -18.41
N ALA A 412 75.81 -24.22 -19.59
CA ALA A 412 76.51 -24.73 -20.75
C ALA A 412 77.57 -23.75 -21.29
N ILE A 413 77.28 -22.44 -21.28
CA ILE A 413 78.25 -21.38 -21.66
C ILE A 413 79.41 -21.37 -20.66
N THR A 414 79.12 -21.38 -19.35
CA THR A 414 80.15 -21.39 -18.30
C THR A 414 81.03 -22.64 -18.39
N ALA A 415 80.43 -23.83 -18.57
CA ALA A 415 81.18 -25.07 -18.72
C ALA A 415 82.08 -25.07 -19.97
N TYR A 416 81.57 -24.59 -21.11
CA TYR A 416 82.36 -24.46 -22.34
C TYR A 416 83.56 -23.51 -22.16
N LEU A 417 83.37 -22.42 -21.44
CA LEU A 417 84.43 -21.44 -21.17
C LEU A 417 85.48 -21.97 -20.17
N ASP A 418 85.06 -22.72 -19.15
CA ASP A 418 85.97 -23.40 -18.22
C ASP A 418 86.84 -24.45 -18.94
N GLU A 419 86.27 -25.15 -19.93
CA GLU A 419 87.02 -26.11 -20.73
C GLU A 419 87.96 -25.45 -21.74
N LEU A 420 87.56 -24.33 -22.36
CA LEU A 420 88.46 -23.49 -23.15
C LEU A 420 89.62 -22.96 -22.29
N ARG A 421 89.33 -22.55 -21.04
CA ARG A 421 90.37 -22.14 -20.08
C ARG A 421 91.32 -23.30 -19.74
N GLY A 422 90.80 -24.51 -19.56
CA GLY A 422 91.60 -25.72 -19.34
C GLY A 422 92.49 -26.08 -20.54
N LEU A 423 92.02 -25.85 -21.77
CA LEU A 423 92.78 -26.06 -23.00
C LEU A 423 93.90 -25.03 -23.21
N LEU A 424 93.66 -23.75 -22.88
CA LEU A 424 94.64 -22.68 -23.06
C LEU A 424 95.63 -22.53 -21.87
N GLY A 425 95.26 -22.95 -20.66
CA GLY A 425 96.09 -22.84 -19.46
C GLY A 425 97.09 -24.00 -19.24
N GLY A 426 96.96 -25.11 -19.96
CA GLY A 426 97.88 -26.25 -19.88
C GLY A 426 99.18 -25.99 -20.65
N THR A 427 100.28 -25.71 -19.97
CA THR A 427 101.58 -25.30 -20.52
C THR A 427 102.38 -26.38 -21.28
N GLY A 428 101.74 -27.39 -21.87
CA GLY A 428 102.40 -28.37 -22.71
C GLY A 428 101.44 -29.42 -23.25
N VAL A 429 101.39 -29.55 -24.59
CA VAL A 429 100.61 -30.51 -25.40
C VAL A 429 99.21 -30.77 -24.85
N ALA A 430 98.20 -30.11 -25.43
CA ALA A 430 96.80 -30.39 -25.15
C ALA A 430 96.57 -31.91 -25.15
N SER A 431 96.30 -32.49 -23.98
CA SER A 431 96.05 -33.93 -23.90
C SER A 431 94.79 -34.23 -24.71
N SER A 432 94.76 -35.35 -25.43
CA SER A 432 93.59 -35.77 -26.21
C SER A 432 92.31 -35.82 -25.36
N GLN A 433 92.44 -36.01 -24.05
CA GLN A 433 91.33 -35.97 -23.09
C GLN A 433 90.76 -34.56 -22.87
N LEU A 434 91.57 -33.50 -22.90
CA LEU A 434 91.09 -32.12 -22.76
C LEU A 434 90.40 -31.63 -24.03
N LEU A 435 90.90 -32.02 -25.20
CA LEU A 435 90.26 -31.75 -26.49
C LEU A 435 88.93 -32.49 -26.65
N ALA A 436 88.86 -33.74 -26.17
CA ALA A 436 87.61 -34.50 -26.15
C ALA A 436 86.56 -33.84 -25.22
N LYS A 437 86.98 -33.38 -24.03
CA LYS A 437 86.09 -32.64 -23.11
C LYS A 437 85.56 -31.36 -23.75
N ALA A 438 86.43 -30.50 -24.27
CA ALA A 438 86.02 -29.26 -24.94
C ALA A 438 85.07 -29.47 -26.12
N ALA A 439 85.26 -30.54 -26.90
CA ALA A 439 84.34 -30.91 -27.97
C ALA A 439 82.98 -31.39 -27.42
N ASP A 440 82.97 -32.08 -26.28
CA ASP A 440 81.75 -32.48 -25.58
C ASP A 440 81.02 -31.27 -24.95
N ALA A 441 81.70 -30.28 -24.38
CA ALA A 441 81.03 -29.04 -23.94
C ALA A 441 80.56 -28.17 -25.11
N GLU A 442 81.29 -28.09 -26.23
CA GLU A 442 80.81 -27.40 -27.44
C GLU A 442 79.53 -28.06 -27.97
N LYS A 443 79.47 -29.40 -27.94
CA LYS A 443 78.28 -30.17 -28.31
C LYS A 443 77.13 -29.95 -27.33
N THR A 444 77.42 -29.86 -26.04
CA THR A 444 76.44 -29.59 -24.98
C THR A 444 75.89 -28.17 -25.09
N LEU A 445 76.75 -27.19 -25.36
CA LEU A 445 76.38 -25.81 -25.64
C LEU A 445 75.51 -25.72 -26.89
N ARG A 446 75.93 -26.30 -28.02
CA ARG A 446 75.11 -26.36 -29.24
C ARG A 446 73.76 -26.99 -28.96
N LYS A 447 73.71 -28.09 -28.23
CA LYS A 447 72.45 -28.76 -27.86
C LYS A 447 71.55 -27.84 -27.03
N ALA A 448 72.09 -27.19 -25.99
CA ALA A 448 71.34 -26.23 -25.17
C ALA A 448 70.86 -25.00 -25.96
N THR A 449 71.63 -24.52 -26.95
CA THR A 449 71.23 -23.42 -27.84
C THR A 449 70.17 -23.85 -28.86
N THR A 450 70.22 -25.10 -29.33
CA THR A 450 69.27 -25.62 -30.34
C THR A 450 67.93 -26.00 -29.69
N GLU A 451 67.95 -26.61 -28.50
CA GLU A 451 66.74 -26.97 -27.74
C GLU A 451 65.93 -25.72 -27.31
N ALA A 452 66.62 -24.63 -26.98
CA ALA A 452 65.95 -23.37 -26.68
C ALA A 452 65.45 -22.62 -27.92
N SER A 453 66.09 -22.80 -29.09
CA SER A 453 65.59 -22.25 -30.36
C SER A 453 64.36 -23.00 -30.87
N SER A 454 64.17 -24.28 -30.50
CA SER A 454 62.95 -25.02 -30.82
C SER A 454 61.80 -24.76 -29.84
N ALA A 455 62.10 -24.35 -28.59
CA ALA A 455 61.07 -23.98 -27.61
C ALA A 455 60.48 -22.58 -27.86
N ALA A 456 61.24 -21.67 -28.48
CA ALA A 456 60.78 -20.32 -28.84
C ALA A 456 59.84 -20.28 -30.07
N ASP A 457 59.66 -21.39 -30.79
CA ASP A 457 58.83 -21.48 -32.01
C ASP A 457 57.41 -22.03 -31.73
N ASP A 458 57.15 -22.55 -30.52
CA ASP A 458 55.80 -22.92 -30.05
C ASP A 458 55.23 -21.76 -29.19
N GLY A 459 54.99 -20.61 -29.83
CA GLY A 459 54.11 -19.59 -29.27
C GLY A 459 52.65 -20.08 -29.28
N PRO A 460 51.78 -19.64 -28.36
CA PRO A 460 50.39 -20.03 -28.38
C PRO A 460 49.70 -19.42 -29.61
N ASP A 461 49.38 -20.26 -30.59
CA ASP A 461 48.34 -19.98 -31.58
C ASP A 461 47.00 -19.86 -30.84
N ASP A 462 46.61 -18.64 -30.50
CA ASP A 462 45.22 -18.28 -30.21
C ASP A 462 44.94 -16.93 -30.90
N GLU A 463 44.55 -17.00 -32.17
CA GLU A 463 43.82 -15.92 -32.82
C GLU A 463 42.46 -15.76 -32.14
N PRO A 464 42.09 -14.59 -31.61
CA PRO A 464 40.69 -14.29 -31.39
C PRO A 464 40.08 -13.96 -32.75
N THR A 465 39.28 -14.87 -33.29
CA THR A 465 38.33 -14.52 -34.35
C THR A 465 37.25 -13.63 -33.75
N ASP A 466 37.45 -12.32 -33.82
CA ASP A 466 36.36 -11.34 -33.75
C ASP A 466 35.41 -11.62 -34.92
N THR A 467 34.22 -12.12 -34.60
CA THR A 467 33.09 -12.06 -35.52
C THR A 467 32.08 -11.09 -34.93
N GLU A 468 32.25 -9.81 -35.27
CA GLU A 468 31.15 -8.85 -35.26
C GLU A 468 30.07 -9.34 -36.22
N ALA A 469 28.96 -9.83 -35.68
CA ALA A 469 27.70 -9.89 -36.41
C ALA A 469 27.00 -8.54 -36.26
N THR A 470 27.15 -7.71 -37.29
CA THR A 470 26.28 -6.56 -37.55
C THR A 470 24.90 -7.09 -37.95
N ASP A 471 23.87 -6.77 -37.17
CA ASP A 471 22.47 -6.93 -37.59
C ASP A 471 21.81 -5.55 -37.65
N ALA A 472 21.78 -5.00 -38.86
CA ALA A 472 20.92 -3.89 -39.25
C ALA A 472 20.55 -4.09 -40.72
N GLY A 473 19.33 -4.57 -40.95
CA GLY A 473 18.79 -4.81 -42.29
C GLY A 473 17.31 -5.17 -42.28
N GLU A 474 16.47 -4.24 -41.81
CA GLU A 474 15.04 -4.19 -42.17
C GLU A 474 14.92 -4.02 -43.71
N PRO A 475 13.94 -4.65 -44.37
CA PRO A 475 12.75 -3.87 -44.72
C PRO A 475 11.42 -4.63 -44.66
N ASP A 476 10.43 -3.92 -44.12
CA ASP A 476 9.06 -3.71 -44.63
C ASP A 476 8.57 -4.59 -45.80
N ASP A 477 7.52 -5.39 -45.57
CA ASP A 477 6.38 -5.45 -46.49
C ASP A 477 5.11 -6.04 -45.83
N THR A 478 4.12 -5.16 -45.66
CA THR A 478 2.68 -5.31 -45.94
C THR A 478 1.91 -6.59 -45.56
N ALA A 479 0.94 -6.43 -44.64
CA ALA A 479 -0.43 -6.93 -44.83
C ALA A 479 -1.43 -6.22 -43.89
N VAL A 480 -2.02 -5.14 -44.42
CA VAL A 480 -3.32 -4.61 -44.01
C VAL A 480 -4.40 -5.59 -44.50
N ILE A 481 -5.27 -6.07 -43.61
CA ILE A 481 -6.62 -6.46 -43.98
C ILE A 481 -7.59 -5.93 -42.91
N ASP A 482 -8.42 -4.99 -43.35
CA ASP A 482 -9.64 -4.50 -42.73
C ASP A 482 -10.61 -5.62 -42.31
N ALA A 483 -11.32 -5.42 -41.21
CA ALA A 483 -12.76 -5.66 -41.15
C ALA A 483 -13.40 -4.93 -39.97
N VAL A 484 -14.01 -3.81 -40.31
CA VAL A 484 -15.15 -3.12 -39.68
C VAL A 484 -16.25 -4.12 -39.32
N ASP A 485 -16.75 -4.11 -38.07
CA ASP A 485 -18.20 -3.99 -37.82
C ASP A 485 -18.56 -3.69 -36.34
N ALA A 486 -19.20 -2.56 -36.14
CA ALA A 486 -20.25 -2.30 -35.14
C ALA A 486 -21.38 -1.61 -35.96
N PRO A 487 -22.68 -1.60 -35.59
CA PRO A 487 -23.18 -1.52 -34.20
C PRO A 487 -24.65 -2.07 -33.96
N VAL A 488 -25.18 -1.75 -32.76
CA VAL A 488 -26.61 -1.46 -32.41
C VAL A 488 -27.55 -2.59 -31.91
N ALA A 489 -28.32 -2.20 -30.86
CA ALA A 489 -29.68 -2.61 -30.44
C ALA A 489 -29.75 -3.58 -29.24
N ALA A 490 -30.62 -3.47 -28.23
CA ALA A 490 -31.74 -2.56 -27.99
C ALA A 490 -32.10 -2.53 -26.49
N ASP A 491 -32.53 -1.35 -26.06
CA ASP A 491 -33.45 -1.07 -24.96
C ASP A 491 -34.75 -1.89 -25.10
N THR A 492 -35.20 -2.56 -24.04
CA THR A 492 -36.63 -2.79 -23.79
C THR A 492 -36.94 -2.70 -22.30
N ARG A 493 -37.40 -1.51 -21.90
CA ARG A 493 -38.48 -1.38 -20.92
C ARG A 493 -39.65 -2.26 -21.31
N SER A 494 -40.19 -3.03 -20.37
CA SER A 494 -41.58 -3.49 -20.43
C SER A 494 -42.24 -3.30 -19.07
N ARG A 495 -43.12 -2.29 -19.02
CA ARG A 495 -44.24 -2.20 -18.09
C ARG A 495 -45.34 -3.09 -18.64
N GLY A 496 -45.84 -3.98 -17.80
CA GLY A 496 -47.18 -4.58 -17.88
C GLY A 496 -47.80 -4.43 -16.51
#